data_AF-A0A3N5SX34-F1
#
_entry.id   AF-A0A3N5SX34-F1
#
_cell.length_a   1.000
_cell.length_b   1.000
_cell.length_c   1.000
_cell.angle_alpha   90.00
_cell.angle_beta   90.00
_cell.angle_gamma   90.00
#
_symmetry.space_group_name_H-M   'P 1'
#
loop_
_entity.id
_entity.type
_entity.pdbx_description
1 polymer ?
#
loop_
_entity_poly.entity_id
_entity_poly.type
_entity_poly.pdbx_seq_one_letter_code
_entity_poly.pdbx_strand_id
1 'polypeptide(L)'
;HETPFTCAGGKEKCDLKCSISRIRIEGQLFPFGGACNRYYNKKSSFSVDEEKFDFVKKRTDLVFGKYAPIASQPATGPVIGINRSFLVHRLFPFFYNYFTTLGCRVVSPSEMNDEALNRQTSSMCFPAQIAIGMFDKLTQSNPDYYFMPHIEEMHVPGGNTRKEFSTTCLFIQGEAFWMRQIFKDKQVDRKMLAPTINFSGGWERGRKQFLEIAGVLGFDKKKSDKAFDKACAMQDQFEEELRKLGRQALEQLHSDPAAIATVILGRPYNAMADEANKGIPKKIATRGHMVIPFDMLPWDKEPIAYPHDDYLHWEIGNQLLRASQLVKRDPQLYGVFITNFLCAIDSLLVTYFRKMMGTKPSLTLELDGHTADAGVNTRIDAFLDIIHNYLKVQKEIGARAIKTDFVPAVAYQDNTGIVFVGSDGKRFPLKHPRVKMIIPSMGDLANTLFAAVFHKLGITAIPMQVADTEILRLGRGVTTCKECLPMIVCIGTMLKYLETRKDPDEKLIVFQPRAAGYCRLGQYHAYMNMMIREREIKDMAVLALANEERYSGFGPTFAFHGWEAIVVSDVMDDIRNTM
;
A
#
# COMPACT_ATOMS: atom_id res chain seq x y z
N HIS A 1 -13.59 30.54 -22.23
CA HIS A 1 -13.71 29.07 -22.18
C HIS A 1 -14.78 28.64 -23.17
N GLU A 2 -14.55 27.56 -23.92
CA GLU A 2 -15.53 26.96 -24.84
C GLU A 2 -16.10 25.67 -24.25
N THR A 3 -17.27 25.24 -24.76
CA THR A 3 -17.93 24.00 -24.33
C THR A 3 -16.98 22.81 -24.49
N PRO A 4 -16.81 21.97 -23.46
CA PRO A 4 -16.07 20.71 -23.59
C PRO A 4 -16.70 19.80 -24.65
N PHE A 5 -15.93 18.87 -25.20
CA PHE A 5 -16.46 17.81 -26.08
C PHE A 5 -16.00 16.44 -25.59
N THR A 6 -16.76 15.39 -25.93
CA THR A 6 -16.39 14.00 -25.61
C THR A 6 -15.53 13.42 -26.72
N CYS A 7 -14.36 12.88 -26.39
CA CYS A 7 -13.46 12.23 -27.34
C CYS A 7 -14.11 10.99 -27.97
N ALA A 8 -14.05 10.88 -29.30
CA ALA A 8 -14.62 9.76 -30.07
C ALA A 8 -13.67 8.54 -30.22
N GLY A 9 -12.61 8.45 -29.42
CA GLY A 9 -11.77 7.24 -29.34
C GLY A 9 -10.74 7.03 -30.47
N GLY A 10 -10.80 7.78 -31.58
CA GLY A 10 -9.73 7.78 -32.57
C GLY A 10 -9.62 6.51 -33.43
N LYS A 11 -8.40 6.23 -33.93
CA LYS A 11 -8.12 5.02 -34.75
C LYS A 11 -8.09 3.76 -33.87
N GLU A 12 -7.53 3.92 -32.68
CA GLU A 12 -7.47 2.97 -31.57
C GLU A 12 -8.84 2.61 -30.94
N LYS A 13 -9.96 3.19 -31.41
CA LYS A 13 -11.32 2.92 -30.90
C LYS A 13 -11.43 2.95 -29.36
N CYS A 14 -10.70 3.87 -28.74
CA CYS A 14 -10.61 4.00 -27.29
C CYS A 14 -12.00 4.31 -26.68
N ASP A 15 -12.40 3.54 -25.68
CA ASP A 15 -13.71 3.57 -25.03
C ASP A 15 -13.80 4.50 -23.81
N LEU A 16 -12.66 5.03 -23.34
CA LEU A 16 -12.58 5.96 -22.19
C LEU A 16 -13.42 7.25 -22.31
N LYS A 17 -13.92 7.60 -23.50
CA LYS A 17 -14.82 8.75 -23.78
C LYS A 17 -14.46 10.01 -22.99
N CYS A 18 -13.18 10.39 -22.99
CA CYS A 18 -12.71 11.48 -22.14
C CYS A 18 -13.38 12.82 -22.50
N SER A 19 -13.74 13.60 -21.49
CA SER A 19 -14.15 15.00 -21.66
C SER A 19 -12.92 15.88 -21.91
N ILE A 20 -12.91 16.57 -23.04
CA ILE A 20 -11.81 17.45 -23.48
C ILE A 20 -12.26 18.89 -23.34
N SER A 21 -11.58 19.62 -22.47
CA SER A 21 -11.82 21.05 -22.26
C SER A 21 -11.16 21.88 -23.36
N ARG A 22 -11.75 23.04 -23.66
CA ARG A 22 -11.27 23.94 -24.72
C ARG A 22 -11.12 25.37 -24.19
N ILE A 23 -9.92 25.92 -24.31
CA ILE A 23 -9.63 27.33 -24.04
C ILE A 23 -9.15 27.97 -25.34
N ARG A 24 -9.62 29.20 -25.58
CA ARG A 24 -9.14 30.05 -26.67
C ARG A 24 -8.17 31.08 -26.09
N ILE A 25 -6.93 31.08 -26.56
CA ILE A 25 -5.90 32.06 -26.20
C ILE A 25 -5.44 32.71 -27.50
N GLU A 26 -5.46 34.04 -27.59
CA GLU A 26 -5.01 34.79 -28.77
C GLU A 26 -5.62 34.31 -30.10
N GLY A 27 -6.91 33.94 -30.09
CA GLY A 27 -7.62 33.45 -31.27
C GLY A 27 -7.34 31.99 -31.64
N GLN A 28 -6.38 31.32 -31.01
CA GLN A 28 -6.12 29.89 -31.21
C GLN A 28 -6.85 29.02 -30.17
N LEU A 29 -7.43 27.93 -30.65
CA LEU A 29 -8.13 26.94 -29.82
C LEU A 29 -7.15 25.87 -29.32
N PHE A 30 -6.99 25.80 -28.00
CA PHE A 30 -6.19 24.82 -27.30
C PHE A 30 -7.12 23.82 -26.58
N PRO A 31 -7.24 22.59 -27.11
CA PRO A 31 -7.87 21.51 -26.37
C PRO A 31 -6.89 20.97 -25.32
N PHE A 32 -7.38 20.71 -24.11
CA PHE A 32 -6.61 20.13 -23.02
C PHE A 32 -7.50 19.24 -22.15
N GLY A 33 -6.85 18.33 -21.42
CA GLY A 33 -7.51 17.23 -20.73
C GLY A 33 -7.61 15.98 -21.60
N GLY A 34 -7.97 14.87 -20.96
CA GLY A 34 -8.07 13.55 -21.57
C GLY A 34 -7.00 12.58 -21.08
N ALA A 35 -7.32 11.29 -21.12
CA ALA A 35 -6.45 10.22 -20.64
C ALA A 35 -5.22 9.93 -21.54
N CYS A 36 -5.06 10.63 -22.68
CA CYS A 36 -3.92 10.47 -23.58
C CYS A 36 -3.48 11.79 -24.23
N ASN A 37 -2.33 11.76 -24.91
CA ASN A 37 -1.73 12.95 -25.52
C ASN A 37 -2.38 13.42 -26.83
N ARG A 38 -3.42 12.74 -27.32
CA ARG A 38 -4.02 12.97 -28.65
C ARG A 38 -4.35 14.43 -28.94
N TYR A 39 -4.86 15.16 -27.95
CA TYR A 39 -5.24 16.58 -28.12
C TYR A 39 -4.21 17.56 -27.54
N TYR A 40 -3.25 17.07 -26.75
CA TYR A 40 -2.27 17.91 -26.06
C TYR A 40 -1.12 18.33 -26.99
N ASN A 41 -0.65 17.42 -27.84
CA ASN A 41 0.44 17.69 -28.77
C ASN A 41 -0.05 17.90 -30.21
N LYS A 42 -0.33 19.16 -30.58
CA LYS A 42 -0.45 19.56 -32.00
C LYS A 42 0.91 19.60 -32.73
N LYS A 43 2.04 19.48 -32.02
CA LYS A 43 3.40 19.69 -32.57
C LYS A 43 4.20 18.42 -32.88
N SER A 44 3.74 17.22 -32.55
CA SER A 44 4.47 15.98 -32.85
C SER A 44 3.60 14.98 -33.62
N SER A 45 3.97 14.72 -34.88
CA SER A 45 3.29 13.79 -35.79
C SER A 45 3.76 12.33 -35.64
N PHE A 46 3.93 11.86 -34.40
CA PHE A 46 4.37 10.49 -34.14
C PHE A 46 3.17 9.59 -33.85
N SER A 47 2.89 8.63 -34.73
CA SER A 47 1.95 7.54 -34.48
C SER A 47 2.69 6.39 -33.78
N VAL A 48 2.56 6.33 -32.46
CA VAL A 48 3.08 5.22 -31.64
C VAL A 48 1.97 4.17 -31.51
N ASP A 49 2.31 2.89 -31.67
CA ASP A 49 1.40 1.78 -31.37
C ASP A 49 1.21 1.66 -29.85
N GLU A 50 0.16 2.28 -29.32
CA GLU A 50 -0.13 2.33 -27.87
C GLU A 50 -0.29 0.94 -27.26
N GLU A 51 -0.92 0.00 -27.97
CA GLU A 51 -1.19 -1.37 -27.49
C GLU A 51 0.10 -2.18 -27.32
N LYS A 52 1.14 -1.86 -28.10
CA LYS A 52 2.44 -2.51 -27.96
C LYS A 52 3.10 -2.17 -26.63
N PHE A 53 2.97 -0.93 -26.16
CA PHE A 53 3.72 -0.40 -25.01
C PHE A 53 2.95 -0.40 -23.69
N ASP A 54 1.61 -0.46 -23.71
CA ASP A 54 0.78 -0.43 -22.50
C ASP A 54 0.46 -1.84 -21.96
N PHE A 55 1.33 -2.38 -21.10
CA PHE A 55 1.07 -3.66 -20.44
C PHE A 55 0.05 -3.53 -19.29
N VAL A 56 -0.27 -2.32 -18.83
CA VAL A 56 -1.35 -2.11 -17.85
C VAL A 56 -2.70 -2.38 -18.50
N LYS A 57 -2.91 -1.94 -19.74
CA LYS A 57 -4.12 -2.26 -20.49
C LYS A 57 -4.26 -3.77 -20.72
N LYS A 58 -3.19 -4.45 -21.17
CA LYS A 58 -3.16 -5.92 -21.32
C LYS A 58 -3.53 -6.64 -20.02
N ARG A 59 -3.00 -6.19 -18.88
CA ARG A 59 -3.34 -6.71 -17.55
C ARG A 59 -4.84 -6.60 -17.28
N THR A 60 -5.42 -5.43 -17.50
CA THR A 60 -6.85 -5.17 -17.27
C THR A 60 -7.74 -6.03 -18.16
N ASP A 61 -7.37 -6.20 -19.43
CA ASP A 61 -8.10 -7.03 -20.39
C ASP A 61 -8.02 -8.53 -20.05
N LEU A 62 -6.92 -8.99 -19.42
CA LEU A 62 -6.85 -10.35 -18.87
C LEU A 62 -7.81 -10.54 -17.70
N VAL A 63 -7.80 -9.61 -16.73
CA VAL A 63 -8.62 -9.68 -15.50
C VAL A 63 -10.13 -9.69 -15.80
N PHE A 64 -10.59 -8.74 -16.63
CA PHE A 64 -12.02 -8.51 -16.87
C PHE A 64 -12.52 -9.06 -18.21
N GLY A 65 -11.62 -9.51 -19.10
CA GLY A 65 -11.95 -10.08 -20.39
C GLY A 65 -11.65 -11.57 -20.43
N LYS A 66 -10.39 -11.94 -20.77
CA LYS A 66 -9.99 -13.32 -21.08
C LYS A 66 -10.38 -14.32 -19.99
N TYR A 67 -10.14 -13.97 -18.72
CA TYR A 67 -10.40 -14.86 -17.59
C TYR A 67 -11.75 -14.63 -16.91
N ALA A 68 -12.56 -13.69 -17.40
CA ALA A 68 -13.93 -13.46 -16.95
C ALA A 68 -14.90 -13.16 -18.10
N PRO A 69 -15.01 -14.06 -19.11
CA PRO A 69 -15.72 -13.76 -20.36
C PRO A 69 -17.24 -13.74 -20.16
N ILE A 70 -17.87 -12.56 -20.16
CA ILE A 70 -19.31 -12.38 -19.93
C ILE A 70 -20.20 -13.30 -20.80
N ALA A 71 -19.79 -13.59 -22.04
CA ALA A 71 -20.52 -14.48 -22.95
C ALA A 71 -20.62 -15.94 -22.48
N SER A 72 -19.79 -16.38 -21.54
CA SER A 72 -19.72 -17.78 -21.06
C SER A 72 -20.53 -18.03 -19.78
N GLN A 73 -21.38 -17.09 -19.37
CA GLN A 73 -22.19 -17.24 -18.17
C GLN A 73 -23.39 -18.20 -18.39
N PRO A 74 -23.88 -18.86 -17.33
CA PRO A 74 -25.12 -19.63 -17.38
C PRO A 74 -26.32 -18.79 -17.86
N ALA A 75 -27.22 -19.39 -18.63
CA ALA A 75 -28.43 -18.72 -19.11
C ALA A 75 -29.45 -18.43 -17.99
N THR A 76 -29.46 -19.26 -16.95
CA THR A 76 -30.38 -19.19 -15.80
C THR A 76 -29.60 -19.34 -14.50
N GLY A 77 -30.21 -18.95 -13.38
CA GLY A 77 -29.63 -19.07 -12.04
C GLY A 77 -29.58 -17.72 -11.30
N PRO A 78 -29.24 -17.75 -9.98
CA PRO A 78 -29.16 -16.56 -9.15
C PRO A 78 -28.14 -15.55 -9.69
N VAL A 79 -28.45 -14.26 -9.58
CA VAL A 79 -27.57 -13.16 -9.97
C VAL A 79 -26.73 -12.70 -8.79
N ILE A 80 -25.42 -12.81 -8.93
CA ILE A 80 -24.43 -12.33 -7.97
C ILE A 80 -23.85 -11.02 -8.49
N GLY A 81 -24.09 -9.96 -7.74
CA GLY A 81 -23.44 -8.66 -7.94
C GLY A 81 -22.05 -8.67 -7.31
N ILE A 82 -21.03 -8.35 -8.10
CA ILE A 82 -19.66 -8.15 -7.61
C ILE A 82 -19.32 -6.68 -7.81
N ASN A 83 -18.94 -6.00 -6.73
CA ASN A 83 -18.50 -4.61 -6.82
C ASN A 83 -17.12 -4.56 -7.47
N ARG A 84 -16.94 -3.77 -8.54
CA ARG A 84 -15.62 -3.60 -9.17
C ARG A 84 -14.74 -2.66 -8.34
N SER A 85 -14.32 -3.14 -7.18
CA SER A 85 -13.58 -2.39 -6.18
C SER A 85 -12.39 -3.20 -5.66
N PHE A 86 -11.37 -2.51 -5.15
CA PHE A 86 -10.28 -3.11 -4.38
C PHE A 86 -9.71 -4.42 -4.96
N LEU A 87 -9.76 -5.53 -4.21
CA LEU A 87 -9.15 -6.80 -4.63
C LEU A 87 -9.85 -7.45 -5.82
N VAL A 88 -11.01 -6.97 -6.26
CA VAL A 88 -11.62 -7.43 -7.51
C VAL A 88 -10.72 -7.15 -8.71
N HIS A 89 -9.90 -6.09 -8.70
CA HIS A 89 -8.88 -5.85 -9.75
C HIS A 89 -7.74 -6.89 -9.80
N ARG A 90 -7.76 -7.89 -8.92
CA ARG A 90 -6.83 -9.02 -8.88
C ARG A 90 -7.53 -10.38 -8.82
N LEU A 91 -8.68 -10.46 -8.15
CA LEU A 91 -9.40 -11.71 -7.84
C LEU A 91 -10.69 -11.88 -8.63
N PHE A 92 -11.01 -10.97 -9.57
CA PHE A 92 -12.18 -11.16 -10.43
C PHE A 92 -12.16 -12.48 -11.21
N PRO A 93 -11.02 -12.95 -11.79
CA PRO A 93 -10.94 -14.27 -12.40
C PRO A 93 -11.41 -15.38 -11.45
N PHE A 94 -10.94 -15.38 -10.20
CA PHE A 94 -11.38 -16.34 -9.19
C PHE A 94 -12.89 -16.25 -8.94
N PHE A 95 -13.39 -15.07 -8.55
CA PHE A 95 -14.79 -14.91 -8.14
C PHE A 95 -15.76 -15.19 -9.28
N TYR A 96 -15.46 -14.67 -10.47
CA TYR A 96 -16.26 -14.90 -11.67
C TYR A 96 -16.38 -16.40 -11.98
N ASN A 97 -15.25 -17.12 -12.00
CA ASN A 97 -15.25 -18.55 -12.35
C ASN A 97 -15.88 -19.42 -11.26
N TYR A 98 -15.77 -19.05 -9.99
CA TYR A 98 -16.48 -19.73 -8.91
C TYR A 98 -18.00 -19.67 -9.13
N PHE A 99 -18.57 -18.46 -9.21
CA PHE A 99 -20.02 -18.29 -9.30
C PHE A 99 -20.59 -18.83 -10.61
N THR A 100 -19.92 -18.61 -11.74
CA THR A 100 -20.39 -19.13 -13.03
C THR A 100 -20.33 -20.65 -13.12
N THR A 101 -19.28 -21.28 -12.56
CA THR A 101 -19.19 -22.76 -12.50
C THR A 101 -20.19 -23.35 -11.53
N LEU A 102 -20.53 -22.63 -10.45
CA LEU A 102 -21.58 -23.04 -9.51
C LEU A 102 -22.98 -23.07 -10.17
N GLY A 103 -23.18 -22.23 -11.19
CA GLY A 103 -24.46 -22.07 -11.90
C GLY A 103 -25.13 -20.72 -11.67
N CYS A 104 -24.39 -19.72 -11.19
CA CYS A 104 -24.88 -18.35 -11.00
C CYS A 104 -24.50 -17.45 -12.18
N ARG A 105 -25.26 -16.36 -12.35
CA ARG A 105 -24.90 -15.24 -13.23
C ARG A 105 -24.16 -14.17 -12.43
N VAL A 106 -23.21 -13.50 -13.06
CA VAL A 106 -22.37 -12.47 -12.44
C VAL A 106 -22.59 -11.14 -13.14
N VAL A 107 -22.91 -10.11 -12.35
CA VAL A 107 -22.97 -8.72 -12.82
C VAL A 107 -21.97 -7.87 -12.04
N SER A 108 -21.23 -7.03 -12.77
CA SER A 108 -20.23 -6.12 -12.21
C SER A 108 -20.27 -4.84 -13.02
N PRO A 109 -20.34 -3.65 -12.38
CA PRO A 109 -20.36 -2.39 -13.09
C PRO A 109 -19.01 -2.14 -13.78
N SER A 110 -19.05 -1.54 -14.97
CA SER A 110 -17.85 -1.05 -15.68
C SER A 110 -17.63 0.45 -15.50
N GLU A 111 -18.64 1.17 -15.02
CA GLU A 111 -18.65 2.62 -14.81
C GLU A 111 -19.21 2.92 -13.42
N MET A 112 -18.67 3.94 -12.76
CA MET A 112 -19.12 4.40 -11.45
C MET A 112 -20.14 5.54 -11.57
N ASN A 113 -20.99 5.70 -10.56
CA ASN A 113 -21.79 6.91 -10.39
C ASN A 113 -21.01 7.96 -9.59
N ASP A 114 -20.52 9.01 -10.26
CA ASP A 114 -19.74 10.08 -9.62
C ASP A 114 -20.53 10.83 -8.52
N GLU A 115 -21.84 10.98 -8.67
CA GLU A 115 -22.68 11.68 -7.68
C GLU A 115 -22.76 10.91 -6.36
N ALA A 116 -22.59 9.59 -6.41
CA ALA A 116 -22.66 8.73 -5.23
C ALA A 116 -21.46 8.92 -4.30
N LEU A 117 -20.38 9.57 -4.73
CA LEU A 117 -19.24 9.92 -3.87
C LEU A 117 -19.67 10.84 -2.70
N ASN A 118 -20.72 11.63 -2.90
CA ASN A 118 -21.31 12.49 -1.85
C ASN A 118 -21.96 11.69 -0.71
N ARG A 119 -22.13 10.37 -0.87
CA ARG A 119 -22.69 9.50 0.17
C ARG A 119 -21.65 9.10 1.24
N GLN A 120 -20.38 9.45 1.07
CA GLN A 120 -19.35 9.16 2.07
C GLN A 120 -19.69 9.82 3.42
N THR A 121 -19.50 9.08 4.52
CA THR A 121 -19.79 9.56 5.88
C THR A 121 -18.56 10.08 6.62
N SER A 122 -17.38 9.94 6.02
CA SER A 122 -16.09 10.38 6.55
C SER A 122 -15.11 10.60 5.38
N SER A 123 -13.95 11.18 5.67
CA SER A 123 -12.89 11.33 4.66
C SER A 123 -12.33 9.96 4.30
N MET A 124 -12.50 9.56 3.04
CA MET A 124 -12.04 8.27 2.51
C MET A 124 -10.99 8.47 1.41
N CYS A 125 -10.09 7.49 1.27
CA CYS A 125 -9.13 7.49 0.15
C CYS A 125 -9.87 7.30 -1.19
N PHE A 126 -9.27 7.79 -2.27
CA PHE A 126 -9.94 7.80 -3.58
C PHE A 126 -10.48 6.43 -4.05
N PRO A 127 -9.79 5.28 -3.86
CA PRO A 127 -10.35 3.98 -4.20
C PRO A 127 -11.58 3.58 -3.39
N ALA A 128 -11.71 4.04 -2.14
CA ALA A 128 -12.92 3.81 -1.36
C ALA A 128 -14.08 4.66 -1.87
N GLN A 129 -13.81 5.89 -2.33
CA GLN A 129 -14.79 6.72 -3.03
C GLN A 129 -15.28 6.07 -4.34
N ILE A 130 -14.35 5.53 -5.14
CA ILE A 130 -14.66 4.75 -6.35
C ILE A 130 -15.54 3.55 -6.00
N ALA A 131 -15.21 2.82 -4.94
CA ALA A 131 -15.99 1.66 -4.51
C ALA A 131 -17.45 2.04 -4.19
N ILE A 132 -17.69 3.22 -3.59
CA ILE A 132 -19.06 3.75 -3.35
C ILE A 132 -19.77 4.01 -4.68
N GLY A 133 -19.10 4.69 -5.62
CA GLY A 133 -19.67 4.99 -6.93
C GLY A 133 -20.00 3.75 -7.76
N MET A 134 -19.10 2.76 -7.74
CA MET A 134 -19.33 1.45 -8.37
C MET A 134 -20.49 0.71 -7.72
N PHE A 135 -20.55 0.69 -6.39
CA PHE A 135 -21.61 -0.02 -5.68
C PHE A 135 -22.98 0.62 -5.92
N ASP A 136 -23.07 1.95 -5.96
CA ASP A 136 -24.33 2.63 -6.32
C ASP A 136 -24.84 2.17 -7.68
N LYS A 137 -23.93 2.08 -8.68
CA LYS A 137 -24.30 1.57 -10.01
C LYS A 137 -24.72 0.11 -9.96
N LEU A 138 -24.02 -0.73 -9.21
CA LEU A 138 -24.37 -2.13 -9.02
C LEU A 138 -25.76 -2.32 -8.40
N THR A 139 -26.14 -1.46 -7.45
CA THR A 139 -27.49 -1.53 -6.84
C THR A 139 -28.62 -1.26 -7.84
N GLN A 140 -28.36 -0.52 -8.92
CA GLN A 140 -29.35 -0.26 -9.98
C GLN A 140 -29.65 -1.53 -10.79
N SER A 141 -28.71 -2.48 -10.85
CA SER A 141 -28.91 -3.79 -11.48
C SER A 141 -29.71 -4.78 -10.62
N ASN A 142 -29.98 -4.43 -9.35
CA ASN A 142 -30.74 -5.21 -8.39
C ASN A 142 -30.47 -6.73 -8.42
N PRO A 143 -29.21 -7.17 -8.21
CA PRO A 143 -28.89 -8.59 -8.16
C PRO A 143 -29.62 -9.30 -7.01
N ASP A 144 -29.68 -10.63 -7.07
CA ASP A 144 -30.25 -11.45 -6.00
C ASP A 144 -29.37 -11.34 -4.73
N TYR A 145 -28.05 -11.36 -4.92
CA TYR A 145 -27.06 -11.21 -3.85
C TYR A 145 -25.92 -10.27 -4.24
N TYR A 146 -25.33 -9.58 -3.26
CA TYR A 146 -24.08 -8.84 -3.41
C TYR A 146 -22.94 -9.63 -2.75
N PHE A 147 -21.93 -10.04 -3.51
CA PHE A 147 -20.75 -10.69 -2.97
C PHE A 147 -19.69 -9.65 -2.61
N MET A 148 -19.35 -9.57 -1.32
CA MET A 148 -18.44 -8.56 -0.78
C MET A 148 -17.61 -9.16 0.37
N PRO A 149 -16.56 -9.94 0.05
CA PRO A 149 -15.81 -10.71 1.04
C PRO A 149 -14.91 -9.83 1.91
N HIS A 150 -14.79 -10.19 3.19
CA HIS A 150 -13.81 -9.64 4.11
C HIS A 150 -12.50 -10.42 3.98
N ILE A 151 -11.63 -9.99 3.07
CA ILE A 151 -10.34 -10.66 2.81
C ILE A 151 -9.28 -10.09 3.75
N GLU A 152 -8.99 -10.81 4.83
CA GLU A 152 -8.06 -10.36 5.88
C GLU A 152 -6.61 -10.38 5.40
N GLU A 153 -6.20 -11.48 4.79
CA GLU A 153 -4.83 -11.73 4.38
C GLU A 153 -4.76 -12.41 3.02
N MET A 154 -3.71 -12.10 2.28
CA MET A 154 -3.45 -12.60 0.93
C MET A 154 -2.08 -13.28 0.87
N HIS A 155 -1.96 -14.35 0.09
CA HIS A 155 -0.67 -15.03 -0.06
C HIS A 155 0.37 -14.12 -0.72
N VAL A 156 1.58 -14.12 -0.17
CA VAL A 156 2.77 -13.52 -0.77
C VAL A 156 3.84 -14.61 -0.96
N PRO A 157 4.27 -14.90 -2.20
CA PRO A 157 5.36 -15.84 -2.45
C PRO A 157 6.62 -15.44 -1.69
N GLY A 158 7.21 -16.37 -0.92
CA GLY A 158 8.37 -16.09 -0.07
C GLY A 158 8.13 -15.06 1.05
N GLY A 159 6.87 -14.69 1.31
CA GLY A 159 6.48 -13.82 2.42
C GLY A 159 6.27 -14.61 3.72
N ASN A 160 6.04 -13.88 4.82
CA ASN A 160 5.78 -14.48 6.12
C ASN A 160 4.30 -14.91 6.21
N THR A 161 4.08 -16.22 6.42
CA THR A 161 2.74 -16.85 6.47
C THR A 161 2.14 -16.89 7.87
N ARG A 162 2.82 -16.31 8.87
CA ARG A 162 2.25 -16.10 10.20
C ARG A 162 1.02 -15.19 10.07
N LYS A 163 0.01 -15.45 10.89
CA LYS A 163 -1.20 -14.62 10.97
C LYS A 163 -0.79 -13.17 11.21
N GLU A 164 -1.47 -12.25 10.53
CA GLU A 164 -1.24 -10.79 10.55
C GLU A 164 -0.02 -10.29 9.77
N PHE A 165 0.79 -11.16 9.15
CA PHE A 165 1.99 -10.77 8.39
C PHE A 165 1.81 -10.67 6.87
N SER A 166 0.60 -10.94 6.36
CA SER A 166 0.27 -10.67 4.96
C SER A 166 -1.09 -9.99 4.86
N THR A 167 -1.29 -8.94 5.64
CA THR A 167 -2.58 -8.30 5.86
C THR A 167 -2.93 -7.32 4.75
N THR A 168 -4.20 -7.30 4.37
CA THR A 168 -4.79 -6.36 3.40
C THR A 168 -5.16 -5.02 4.04
N CYS A 169 -5.58 -4.05 3.24
CA CYS A 169 -6.02 -2.75 3.76
C CYS A 169 -7.35 -2.86 4.53
N LEU A 170 -7.49 -2.10 5.62
CA LEU A 170 -8.71 -2.08 6.45
C LEU A 170 -9.97 -1.67 5.67
N PHE A 171 -9.87 -0.81 4.66
CA PHE A 171 -11.03 -0.47 3.81
C PHE A 171 -11.53 -1.67 3.00
N ILE A 172 -10.64 -2.58 2.61
CA ILE A 172 -10.97 -3.83 1.90
C ILE A 172 -11.66 -4.78 2.88
N GLN A 173 -11.06 -4.98 4.06
CA GLN A 173 -11.63 -5.82 5.10
C GLN A 173 -12.97 -5.27 5.59
N GLY A 174 -13.18 -3.96 5.56
CA GLY A 174 -14.38 -3.31 6.04
C GLY A 174 -15.50 -3.17 5.01
N GLU A 175 -15.27 -3.47 3.72
CA GLU A 175 -16.14 -3.00 2.61
C GLU A 175 -17.62 -3.26 2.86
N ALA A 176 -17.96 -4.50 3.21
CA ALA A 176 -19.34 -4.89 3.47
C ALA A 176 -19.98 -4.11 4.63
N PHE A 177 -19.24 -3.78 5.69
CA PHE A 177 -19.80 -3.10 6.86
C PHE A 177 -20.16 -1.66 6.54
N TRP A 178 -19.26 -0.91 5.92
CA TRP A 178 -19.53 0.50 5.63
C TRP A 178 -20.44 0.68 4.41
N MET A 179 -20.44 -0.25 3.44
CA MET A 179 -21.44 -0.25 2.36
C MET A 179 -22.87 -0.45 2.87
N ARG A 180 -23.10 -1.33 3.86
CA ARG A 180 -24.43 -1.49 4.50
C ARG A 180 -24.93 -0.18 5.06
N GLN A 181 -24.07 0.59 5.72
CA GLN A 181 -24.46 1.86 6.31
C GLN A 181 -24.67 2.96 5.27
N ILE A 182 -23.79 3.09 4.29
CA ILE A 182 -23.90 4.10 3.23
C ILE A 182 -25.16 3.87 2.38
N PHE A 183 -25.54 2.62 2.14
CA PHE A 183 -26.67 2.22 1.29
C PHE A 183 -27.85 1.60 2.06
N LYS A 184 -28.02 1.99 3.33
CA LYS A 184 -29.11 1.48 4.19
C LYS A 184 -30.52 1.75 3.64
N ASP A 185 -30.69 2.87 2.94
CA ASP A 185 -31.90 3.28 2.21
C ASP A 185 -32.27 2.29 1.10
N LYS A 186 -31.28 1.62 0.51
CA LYS A 186 -31.49 0.63 -0.57
C LYS A 186 -31.68 -0.79 -0.05
N GLN A 187 -31.75 -0.99 1.27
CA GLN A 187 -32.01 -2.28 1.92
C GLN A 187 -31.08 -3.43 1.45
N VAL A 188 -29.82 -3.11 1.14
CA VAL A 188 -28.84 -4.07 0.58
C VAL A 188 -28.39 -5.14 1.59
N ASP A 189 -28.55 -4.88 2.89
CA ASP A 189 -28.03 -5.72 3.98
C ASP A 189 -28.51 -7.18 3.90
N ARG A 190 -29.79 -7.39 3.58
CA ARG A 190 -30.40 -8.74 3.49
C ARG A 190 -29.87 -9.58 2.33
N LYS A 191 -29.22 -8.95 1.35
CA LYS A 191 -28.72 -9.59 0.13
C LYS A 191 -27.19 -9.78 0.15
N MET A 192 -26.50 -9.38 1.22
CA MET A 192 -25.04 -9.34 1.19
C MET A 192 -24.38 -10.65 1.65
N LEU A 193 -23.58 -11.24 0.77
CA LEU A 193 -22.71 -12.39 1.03
C LEU A 193 -21.32 -11.86 1.39
N ALA A 194 -21.01 -11.81 2.68
CA ALA A 194 -19.78 -11.22 3.20
C ALA A 194 -19.00 -12.21 4.08
N PRO A 195 -18.39 -13.26 3.49
CA PRO A 195 -17.56 -14.21 4.23
C PRO A 195 -16.25 -13.56 4.70
N THR A 196 -15.72 -14.02 5.84
CA THR A 196 -14.34 -13.68 6.28
C THR A 196 -13.35 -14.72 5.76
N ILE A 197 -12.42 -14.29 4.92
CA ILE A 197 -11.51 -15.16 4.18
C ILE A 197 -10.05 -14.78 4.46
N ASN A 198 -9.23 -15.80 4.68
CA ASN A 198 -7.78 -15.66 4.83
C ASN A 198 -7.06 -16.56 3.83
N PHE A 199 -6.39 -15.97 2.85
CA PHE A 199 -5.64 -16.68 1.81
C PHE A 199 -4.14 -16.70 2.04
N SER A 200 -3.63 -16.29 3.21
CA SER A 200 -2.17 -16.21 3.48
C SER A 200 -1.42 -17.52 3.23
N GLY A 201 -2.06 -18.66 3.49
CA GLY A 201 -1.53 -20.01 3.26
C GLY A 201 -1.99 -20.67 1.96
N GLY A 202 -2.45 -19.89 0.98
CA GLY A 202 -2.96 -20.39 -0.29
C GLY A 202 -4.49 -20.50 -0.34
N TRP A 203 -4.99 -20.85 -1.53
CA TRP A 203 -6.43 -20.80 -1.84
C TRP A 203 -7.28 -21.68 -0.92
N GLU A 204 -6.83 -22.91 -0.63
CA GLU A 204 -7.55 -23.91 0.17
C GLU A 204 -8.09 -23.39 1.52
N ARG A 205 -7.41 -22.41 2.15
CA ARG A 205 -7.88 -21.82 3.41
C ARG A 205 -9.24 -21.10 3.28
N GLY A 206 -9.63 -20.70 2.07
CA GLY A 206 -10.93 -20.12 1.78
C GLY A 206 -12.03 -21.12 1.42
N ARG A 207 -11.71 -22.40 1.19
CA ARG A 207 -12.67 -23.39 0.66
C ARG A 207 -13.94 -23.50 1.51
N LYS A 208 -13.77 -23.53 2.84
CA LYS A 208 -14.88 -23.65 3.78
C LYS A 208 -15.90 -22.50 3.61
N GLN A 209 -15.43 -21.27 3.46
CA GLN A 209 -16.27 -20.10 3.29
C GLN A 209 -17.05 -20.14 1.98
N PHE A 210 -16.41 -20.58 0.90
CA PHE A 210 -17.11 -20.75 -0.38
C PHE A 210 -18.16 -21.87 -0.32
N LEU A 211 -17.88 -22.96 0.40
CA LEU A 211 -18.86 -24.01 0.66
C LEU A 211 -20.08 -23.48 1.44
N GLU A 212 -19.86 -22.65 2.46
CA GLU A 212 -20.95 -22.00 3.21
C GLU A 212 -21.80 -21.09 2.30
N ILE A 213 -21.16 -20.32 1.42
CA ILE A 213 -21.86 -19.49 0.43
C ILE A 213 -22.69 -20.33 -0.53
N ALA A 214 -22.14 -21.45 -1.03
CA ALA A 214 -22.89 -22.35 -1.90
C ALA A 214 -24.14 -22.91 -1.19
N GLY A 215 -24.03 -23.25 0.09
CA GLY A 215 -25.17 -23.68 0.91
C GLY A 215 -26.26 -22.61 1.00
N VAL A 216 -25.89 -21.34 1.24
CA VAL A 216 -26.84 -20.20 1.25
C VAL A 216 -27.53 -20.04 -0.10
N LEU A 217 -26.81 -20.29 -1.20
CA LEU A 217 -27.33 -20.21 -2.56
C LEU A 217 -28.10 -21.46 -3.02
N GLY A 218 -28.23 -22.49 -2.17
CA GLY A 218 -28.97 -23.72 -2.47
C GLY A 218 -28.21 -24.75 -3.31
N PHE A 219 -26.88 -24.66 -3.37
CA PHE A 219 -26.03 -25.62 -4.08
C PHE A 219 -25.39 -26.65 -3.14
N ASP A 220 -25.20 -27.86 -3.64
CA ASP A 220 -24.57 -28.94 -2.89
C ASP A 220 -23.04 -28.78 -2.81
N LYS A 221 -22.43 -29.50 -1.86
CA LYS A 221 -20.97 -29.51 -1.63
C LYS A 221 -20.18 -29.90 -2.88
N LYS A 222 -20.64 -30.90 -3.64
CA LYS A 222 -19.91 -31.44 -4.80
C LYS A 222 -19.79 -30.38 -5.91
N LYS A 223 -20.86 -29.62 -6.15
CA LYS A 223 -20.84 -28.48 -7.07
C LYS A 223 -19.94 -27.36 -6.56
N SER A 224 -20.00 -27.02 -5.27
CA SER A 224 -19.14 -26.01 -4.67
C SER A 224 -17.66 -26.36 -4.78
N ASP A 225 -17.28 -27.59 -4.42
CA ASP A 225 -15.88 -28.06 -4.50
C ASP A 225 -15.35 -28.00 -5.94
N LYS A 226 -16.13 -28.47 -6.92
CA LYS A 226 -15.78 -28.37 -8.34
C LYS A 226 -15.63 -26.92 -8.82
N ALA A 227 -16.52 -26.04 -8.38
CA ALA A 227 -16.47 -24.62 -8.72
C ALA A 227 -15.24 -23.94 -8.11
N PHE A 228 -14.91 -24.30 -6.86
CA PHE A 228 -13.74 -23.79 -6.16
C PHE A 228 -12.43 -24.24 -6.83
N ASP A 229 -12.30 -25.52 -7.16
CA ASP A 229 -11.11 -26.06 -7.85
C ASP A 229 -10.89 -25.36 -9.20
N LYS A 230 -11.99 -25.15 -9.95
CA LYS A 230 -11.92 -24.43 -11.22
C LYS A 230 -11.55 -22.96 -11.03
N ALA A 231 -12.10 -22.29 -10.02
CA ALA A 231 -11.75 -20.90 -9.70
C ALA A 231 -10.27 -20.74 -9.36
N CYS A 232 -9.71 -21.64 -8.54
CA CYS A 232 -8.28 -21.68 -8.23
C CYS A 232 -7.45 -21.86 -9.52
N ALA A 233 -7.78 -22.86 -10.33
CA ALA A 233 -7.06 -23.12 -11.58
C ALA A 233 -7.09 -21.93 -12.56
N MET A 234 -8.22 -21.23 -12.68
CA MET A 234 -8.34 -20.04 -13.54
C MET A 234 -7.53 -18.85 -12.99
N GLN A 235 -7.51 -18.67 -11.66
CA GLN A 235 -6.69 -17.64 -11.02
C GLN A 235 -5.20 -17.92 -11.22
N ASP A 236 -4.76 -19.18 -11.03
CA ASP A 236 -3.36 -19.57 -11.22
C ASP A 236 -2.91 -19.42 -12.68
N GLN A 237 -3.76 -19.79 -13.64
CA GLN A 237 -3.49 -19.56 -15.07
C GLN A 237 -3.36 -18.08 -15.41
N PHE A 238 -4.25 -17.25 -14.87
CA PHE A 238 -4.17 -15.80 -15.01
C PHE A 238 -2.84 -15.24 -14.47
N GLU A 239 -2.44 -15.64 -13.26
CA GLU A 239 -1.19 -15.18 -12.66
C GLU A 239 0.05 -15.66 -13.44
N GLU A 240 0.05 -16.89 -13.96
CA GLU A 240 1.15 -17.38 -14.79
C GLU A 240 1.23 -16.63 -16.13
N GLU A 241 0.10 -16.31 -16.75
CA GLU A 241 0.08 -15.52 -17.97
C GLU A 241 0.58 -14.09 -17.75
N LEU A 242 0.24 -13.46 -16.61
CA LEU A 242 0.83 -12.18 -16.22
C LEU A 242 2.35 -12.25 -16.12
N ARG A 243 2.88 -13.26 -15.42
CA ARG A 243 4.33 -13.46 -15.29
C ARG A 243 4.99 -13.73 -16.65
N LYS A 244 4.34 -14.50 -17.53
CA LYS A 244 4.83 -14.76 -18.88
C LYS A 244 4.91 -13.47 -19.70
N LEU A 245 3.87 -12.64 -19.70
CA LEU A 245 3.87 -11.36 -20.41
C LEU A 245 4.93 -10.41 -19.86
N GLY A 246 5.13 -10.38 -18.53
CA GLY A 246 6.18 -9.59 -17.91
C GLY A 246 7.59 -10.04 -18.31
N ARG A 247 7.85 -11.36 -18.36
CA ARG A 247 9.12 -11.91 -18.88
C ARG A 247 9.36 -11.49 -20.32
N GLN A 248 8.35 -11.61 -21.18
CA GLN A 248 8.43 -11.18 -22.58
C GLN A 248 8.70 -9.67 -22.72
N ALA A 249 8.08 -8.84 -21.86
CA ALA A 249 8.32 -7.40 -21.83
C ALA A 249 9.78 -7.08 -21.47
N LEU A 250 10.33 -7.76 -20.46
CA LEU A 250 11.73 -7.59 -20.03
C LEU A 250 12.71 -8.09 -21.09
N GLU A 251 12.46 -9.25 -21.71
CA GLU A 251 13.27 -9.77 -22.82
C GLU A 251 13.30 -8.78 -24.00
N GLN A 252 12.14 -8.21 -24.35
CA GLN A 252 12.05 -7.18 -25.38
C GLN A 252 12.82 -5.92 -24.97
N LEU A 253 12.70 -5.47 -23.72
CA LEU A 253 13.41 -4.31 -23.20
C LEU A 253 14.94 -4.50 -23.24
N HIS A 254 15.43 -5.64 -22.76
CA HIS A 254 16.86 -5.94 -22.69
C HIS A 254 17.49 -6.21 -24.05
N SER A 255 16.69 -6.48 -25.09
CA SER A 255 17.18 -6.63 -26.46
C SER A 255 17.74 -5.34 -27.06
N ASP A 256 17.35 -4.18 -26.52
CA ASP A 256 17.86 -2.85 -26.91
C ASP A 256 18.47 -2.13 -25.70
N PRO A 257 19.81 -2.00 -25.61
CA PRO A 257 20.47 -1.31 -24.49
C PRO A 257 20.11 0.17 -24.32
N ALA A 258 19.55 0.81 -25.35
CA ALA A 258 19.11 2.21 -25.28
C ALA A 258 17.66 2.34 -24.81
N ALA A 259 16.88 1.26 -24.82
CA ALA A 259 15.49 1.29 -24.41
C ALA A 259 15.35 1.45 -22.89
N ILE A 260 14.27 2.11 -22.48
CA ILE A 260 13.87 2.23 -21.07
C ILE A 260 12.40 1.85 -20.91
N ALA A 261 12.06 1.31 -19.76
CA ALA A 261 10.68 1.05 -19.38
C ALA A 261 10.34 1.73 -18.05
N THR A 262 9.08 2.16 -17.97
CA THR A 262 8.49 2.67 -16.75
C THR A 262 7.71 1.58 -16.04
N VAL A 263 8.02 1.35 -14.77
CA VAL A 263 7.31 0.39 -13.92
C VAL A 263 6.27 1.13 -13.09
N ILE A 264 5.00 0.76 -13.24
CA ILE A 264 3.91 1.31 -12.45
C ILE A 264 3.82 0.55 -11.12
N LEU A 265 4.15 1.27 -10.04
CA LEU A 265 4.09 0.80 -8.67
C LEU A 265 2.85 1.37 -7.99
N GLY A 266 2.09 0.52 -7.32
CA GLY A 266 0.88 0.87 -6.59
C GLY A 266 -0.12 -0.27 -6.62
N ARG A 267 -1.19 -0.16 -5.83
CA ARG A 267 -2.21 -1.23 -5.79
C ARG A 267 -2.92 -1.36 -7.15
N PRO A 268 -3.29 -2.58 -7.60
CA PRO A 268 -4.04 -2.76 -8.84
C PRO A 268 -5.31 -1.90 -8.97
N TYR A 269 -6.11 -1.83 -7.92
CA TYR A 269 -7.33 -1.00 -7.86
C TYR A 269 -7.09 0.51 -7.79
N ASN A 270 -5.84 0.93 -7.89
CA ASN A 270 -5.45 2.31 -7.87
C ASN A 270 -4.64 2.69 -9.11
N ALA A 271 -3.50 2.02 -9.27
CA ALA A 271 -2.51 2.36 -10.27
C ALA A 271 -2.85 1.75 -11.64
N MET A 272 -3.63 0.65 -11.65
CA MET A 272 -3.94 -0.12 -12.86
C MET A 272 -5.43 -0.03 -13.25
N ALA A 273 -6.29 0.43 -12.34
CA ALA A 273 -7.71 0.66 -12.58
C ALA A 273 -7.92 1.96 -13.37
N ASP A 274 -8.65 1.89 -14.49
CA ASP A 274 -8.83 3.01 -15.42
C ASP A 274 -9.58 4.18 -14.77
N GLU A 275 -10.56 3.86 -13.92
CA GLU A 275 -11.34 4.81 -13.12
C GLU A 275 -10.50 5.54 -12.05
N ALA A 276 -9.36 4.97 -11.66
CA ALA A 276 -8.51 5.49 -10.60
C ALA A 276 -7.23 6.17 -11.13
N ASN A 277 -6.56 5.54 -12.10
CA ASN A 277 -5.20 5.89 -12.51
C ASN A 277 -5.10 7.16 -13.38
N LYS A 278 -6.24 7.78 -13.72
CA LYS A 278 -6.37 9.00 -14.54
C LYS A 278 -5.62 8.88 -15.89
N GLY A 279 -5.50 7.69 -16.46
CA GLY A 279 -4.81 7.44 -17.72
C GLY A 279 -3.29 7.62 -17.68
N ILE A 280 -2.65 7.63 -16.51
CA ILE A 280 -1.19 7.78 -16.37
C ILE A 280 -0.41 6.74 -17.20
N PRO A 281 -0.73 5.43 -17.15
CA PRO A 281 -0.04 4.44 -17.97
C PRO A 281 -0.12 4.78 -19.46
N LYS A 282 -1.33 5.09 -19.95
CA LYS A 282 -1.59 5.49 -21.33
C LYS A 282 -0.79 6.73 -21.74
N LYS A 283 -0.73 7.76 -20.88
CA LYS A 283 0.06 8.98 -21.12
C LYS A 283 1.54 8.69 -21.33
N ILE A 284 2.11 7.74 -20.60
CA ILE A 284 3.51 7.34 -20.77
C ILE A 284 3.68 6.51 -22.05
N ALA A 285 2.79 5.55 -22.31
CA ALA A 285 2.82 4.70 -23.50
C ALA A 285 2.71 5.51 -24.80
N THR A 286 1.82 6.51 -24.85
CA THR A 286 1.66 7.41 -26.02
C THR A 286 2.91 8.27 -26.31
N ARG A 287 3.89 8.31 -25.40
CA ARG A 287 5.18 8.98 -25.59
C ARG A 287 6.27 8.03 -26.10
N GLY A 288 5.92 6.77 -26.41
CA GLY A 288 6.87 5.78 -26.94
C GLY A 288 7.64 5.00 -25.87
N HIS A 289 7.26 5.09 -24.59
CA HIS A 289 7.91 4.37 -23.51
C HIS A 289 7.09 3.15 -23.09
N MET A 290 7.76 2.00 -22.92
CA MET A 290 7.12 0.80 -22.41
C MET A 290 6.67 1.01 -20.96
N VAL A 291 5.44 0.59 -20.65
CA VAL A 291 4.86 0.70 -19.31
C VAL A 291 4.50 -0.68 -18.80
N ILE A 292 5.10 -1.09 -17.68
CA ILE A 292 4.93 -2.44 -17.11
C ILE A 292 4.34 -2.31 -15.70
N PRO A 293 3.21 -2.95 -15.36
CA PRO A 293 2.73 -2.99 -13.98
C PRO A 293 3.64 -3.87 -13.11
N PHE A 294 3.86 -3.48 -11.85
CA PHE A 294 4.78 -4.21 -10.97
C PHE A 294 4.41 -5.70 -10.80
N ASP A 295 3.12 -6.06 -10.86
CA ASP A 295 2.63 -7.42 -10.65
C ASP A 295 2.82 -8.36 -11.85
N MET A 296 3.41 -7.86 -12.95
CA MET A 296 3.95 -8.70 -14.03
C MET A 296 5.44 -9.03 -13.86
N LEU A 297 6.16 -8.29 -13.02
CA LEU A 297 7.60 -8.47 -12.86
C LEU A 297 7.93 -9.67 -11.95
N PRO A 298 9.08 -10.34 -12.16
CA PRO A 298 9.52 -11.48 -11.34
C PRO A 298 10.16 -11.01 -10.02
N TRP A 299 9.40 -10.31 -9.18
CA TRP A 299 9.88 -9.76 -7.90
C TRP A 299 9.85 -10.77 -6.74
N ASP A 300 9.27 -11.95 -6.94
CA ASP A 300 9.01 -12.97 -5.93
C ASP A 300 10.28 -13.42 -5.19
N LYS A 301 11.43 -13.40 -5.86
CA LYS A 301 12.74 -13.77 -5.32
C LYS A 301 13.56 -12.60 -4.78
N GLU A 302 13.11 -11.37 -4.94
CA GLU A 302 13.83 -10.22 -4.40
C GLU A 302 13.77 -10.25 -2.87
N PRO A 303 14.90 -10.03 -2.17
CA PRO A 303 14.88 -9.93 -0.73
C PRO A 303 14.07 -8.70 -0.31
N ILE A 304 13.66 -8.64 0.95
CA ILE A 304 13.29 -7.37 1.58
C ILE A 304 14.51 -6.96 2.39
N ALA A 305 15.06 -5.77 2.17
CA ALA A 305 16.23 -5.30 2.89
C ALA A 305 15.85 -4.74 4.27
N TYR A 306 16.80 -4.78 5.21
CA TYR A 306 16.73 -4.05 6.48
C TYR A 306 16.37 -2.57 6.26
N PRO A 307 15.49 -1.96 7.08
CA PRO A 307 14.86 -2.48 8.31
C PRO A 307 13.48 -3.13 8.11
N HIS A 308 13.14 -3.59 6.90
CA HIS A 308 11.82 -4.14 6.59
C HIS A 308 11.79 -5.67 6.54
N ASP A 309 12.96 -6.30 6.47
CA ASP A 309 13.21 -7.74 6.36
C ASP A 309 12.45 -8.56 7.39
N ASP A 310 12.39 -8.06 8.63
CA ASP A 310 11.82 -8.82 9.73
C ASP A 310 10.31 -8.63 9.94
N TYR A 311 9.70 -7.56 9.39
CA TYR A 311 8.37 -7.15 9.87
C TYR A 311 7.48 -6.39 8.88
N LEU A 312 7.73 -6.46 7.57
CA LEU A 312 6.78 -5.92 6.59
C LEU A 312 5.52 -6.79 6.47
N HIS A 313 4.53 -6.46 7.30
CA HIS A 313 3.33 -7.26 7.55
C HIS A 313 2.16 -6.97 6.59
N TRP A 314 2.29 -5.97 5.73
CA TRP A 314 1.30 -5.67 4.69
C TRP A 314 1.61 -6.47 3.43
N GLU A 315 0.60 -7.18 2.93
CA GLU A 315 0.76 -7.97 1.72
C GLU A 315 1.23 -7.12 0.53
N ILE A 316 0.52 -6.04 0.21
CA ILE A 316 0.90 -5.18 -0.91
C ILE A 316 2.23 -4.46 -0.67
N GLY A 317 2.56 -4.16 0.60
CA GLY A 317 3.83 -3.55 0.96
C GLY A 317 4.99 -4.46 0.60
N ASN A 318 4.87 -5.74 0.94
CA ASN A 318 5.87 -6.77 0.62
C ASN A 318 6.20 -6.80 -0.88
N GLN A 319 5.16 -6.88 -1.72
CA GLN A 319 5.34 -6.94 -3.17
C GLN A 319 5.92 -5.66 -3.74
N LEU A 320 5.41 -4.49 -3.30
CA LEU A 320 5.89 -3.20 -3.80
C LEU A 320 7.35 -2.93 -3.43
N LEU A 321 7.81 -3.28 -2.23
CA LEU A 321 9.22 -3.10 -1.86
C LEU A 321 10.14 -4.06 -2.63
N ARG A 322 9.72 -5.31 -2.84
CA ARG A 322 10.46 -6.27 -3.67
C ARG A 322 10.56 -5.83 -5.13
N ALA A 323 9.43 -5.43 -5.72
CA ALA A 323 9.42 -4.87 -7.07
C ALA A 323 10.27 -3.60 -7.16
N SER A 324 10.27 -2.76 -6.12
CA SER A 324 11.13 -1.58 -6.05
C SER A 324 12.62 -1.95 -6.04
N GLN A 325 13.03 -3.05 -5.41
CA GLN A 325 14.43 -3.51 -5.46
C GLN A 325 14.82 -3.98 -6.86
N LEU A 326 13.95 -4.74 -7.52
CA LEU A 326 14.13 -5.13 -8.91
C LEU A 326 14.31 -3.88 -9.80
N VAL A 327 13.41 -2.90 -9.66
CA VAL A 327 13.47 -1.62 -10.38
C VAL A 327 14.77 -0.87 -10.05
N LYS A 328 15.23 -0.85 -8.80
CA LYS A 328 16.48 -0.19 -8.42
C LYS A 328 17.67 -0.83 -9.11
N ARG A 329 17.72 -2.17 -9.12
CA ARG A 329 18.84 -2.98 -9.66
C ARG A 329 18.95 -2.87 -11.18
N ASP A 330 17.84 -2.95 -11.91
CA ASP A 330 17.85 -2.99 -13.37
C ASP A 330 18.04 -1.58 -13.96
N PRO A 331 19.14 -1.29 -14.69
CA PRO A 331 19.43 0.05 -15.20
C PRO A 331 18.43 0.59 -16.23
N GLN A 332 17.62 -0.26 -16.87
CA GLN A 332 16.63 0.14 -17.87
C GLN A 332 15.23 0.40 -17.29
N LEU A 333 15.01 0.06 -16.02
CA LEU A 333 13.71 0.25 -15.34
C LEU A 333 13.68 1.52 -14.48
N TYR A 334 12.59 2.28 -14.59
CA TYR A 334 12.34 3.49 -13.79
C TYR A 334 10.95 3.45 -13.17
N GLY A 335 10.83 3.79 -11.88
CA GLY A 335 9.58 3.63 -11.13
C GLY A 335 8.68 4.86 -11.16
N VAL A 336 7.38 4.65 -11.45
CA VAL A 336 6.31 5.60 -11.19
C VAL A 336 5.41 5.02 -10.10
N PHE A 337 5.43 5.62 -8.91
CA PHE A 337 4.58 5.23 -7.79
C PHE A 337 3.28 6.04 -7.80
N ILE A 338 2.14 5.37 -8.01
CA ILE A 338 0.82 5.97 -7.98
C ILE A 338 0.17 5.69 -6.61
N THR A 339 -0.04 6.76 -5.83
CA THR A 339 -0.65 6.75 -4.50
C THR A 339 -1.89 7.65 -4.47
N ASN A 340 -2.61 7.68 -3.35
CA ASN A 340 -3.79 8.51 -3.16
C ASN A 340 -3.74 9.25 -1.84
N PHE A 341 -4.46 10.37 -1.80
CA PHE A 341 -4.75 11.04 -0.55
C PHE A 341 -5.39 10.08 0.46
N LEU A 342 -5.03 10.21 1.74
CA LEU A 342 -5.48 9.39 2.87
C LEU A 342 -5.15 7.89 2.79
N CYS A 343 -4.22 7.47 1.92
CA CYS A 343 -3.75 6.09 1.95
C CYS A 343 -2.83 5.85 3.17
N ALA A 344 -3.35 5.16 4.19
CA ALA A 344 -2.59 4.88 5.41
C ALA A 344 -1.31 4.07 5.13
N ILE A 345 -1.41 2.96 4.39
CA ILE A 345 -0.25 2.10 4.08
C ILE A 345 0.84 2.90 3.34
N ASP A 346 0.45 3.73 2.36
CA ASP A 346 1.41 4.49 1.56
C ASP A 346 2.03 5.68 2.28
N SER A 347 1.45 6.13 3.39
CA SER A 347 2.12 7.13 4.24
C SER A 347 3.52 6.70 4.67
N LEU A 348 3.81 5.38 4.65
CA LEU A 348 5.16 4.84 4.88
C LEU A 348 5.80 4.31 3.60
N LEU A 349 5.08 3.52 2.79
CA LEU A 349 5.68 2.85 1.61
C LEU A 349 6.25 3.83 0.58
N VAL A 350 5.63 5.00 0.39
CA VAL A 350 6.15 6.01 -0.55
C VAL A 350 7.52 6.50 -0.12
N THR A 351 7.71 6.73 1.19
CA THR A 351 9.02 7.12 1.74
C THR A 351 10.04 6.01 1.57
N TYR A 352 9.65 4.75 1.80
CA TYR A 352 10.53 3.59 1.61
C TYR A 352 10.96 3.43 0.15
N PHE A 353 10.02 3.53 -0.79
CA PHE A 353 10.28 3.53 -2.22
C PHE A 353 11.27 4.63 -2.62
N ARG A 354 11.01 5.89 -2.23
CA ARG A 354 11.88 7.03 -2.58
C ARG A 354 13.30 6.86 -2.05
N LYS A 355 13.44 6.41 -0.79
CA LYS A 355 14.75 6.15 -0.18
C LYS A 355 15.50 5.02 -0.89
N MET A 356 14.79 3.95 -1.30
CA MET A 356 15.37 2.85 -2.05
C MET A 356 15.83 3.27 -3.47
N MET A 357 15.05 4.13 -4.14
CA MET A 357 15.44 4.70 -5.44
C MET A 357 16.69 5.58 -5.30
N GLY A 358 16.80 6.36 -4.22
CA GLY A 358 17.94 7.23 -3.96
C GLY A 358 18.14 8.22 -5.10
N THR A 359 19.32 8.20 -5.72
CA THR A 359 19.65 9.05 -6.89
C THR A 359 19.03 8.57 -8.20
N LYS A 360 18.46 7.35 -8.25
CA LYS A 360 17.84 6.85 -9.47
C LYS A 360 16.51 7.59 -9.69
N PRO A 361 16.29 8.20 -10.88
CA PRO A 361 15.05 8.90 -11.16
C PRO A 361 13.82 8.04 -10.89
N SER A 362 12.86 8.62 -10.18
CA SER A 362 11.55 8.02 -9.95
C SER A 362 10.51 9.13 -9.82
N LEU A 363 9.26 8.80 -10.12
CA LEU A 363 8.15 9.74 -10.01
C LEU A 363 7.16 9.21 -8.96
N THR A 364 6.65 10.09 -8.12
CA THR A 364 5.50 9.79 -7.25
C THR A 364 4.35 10.69 -7.63
N LEU A 365 3.22 10.08 -7.97
CA LEU A 365 1.97 10.79 -8.27
C LEU A 365 0.94 10.45 -7.21
N GLU A 366 0.48 11.47 -6.50
CA GLU A 366 -0.64 11.36 -5.57
C GLU A 366 -1.92 11.82 -6.27
N LEU A 367 -2.91 10.94 -6.30
CA LEU A 367 -4.21 11.17 -6.93
C LEU A 367 -5.29 11.43 -5.89
N ASP A 368 -6.33 12.13 -6.34
CA ASP A 368 -7.55 12.40 -5.59
C ASP A 368 -8.76 12.35 -6.54
N GLY A 369 -9.97 12.45 -5.99
CA GLY A 369 -11.23 12.51 -6.74
C GLY A 369 -11.27 13.66 -7.74
N HIS A 370 -10.61 14.78 -7.43
CA HIS A 370 -10.58 15.98 -8.25
C HIS A 370 -9.69 15.85 -9.50
N THR A 371 -10.14 16.41 -10.62
CA THR A 371 -9.49 16.33 -11.93
C THR A 371 -8.48 17.47 -12.15
N ALA A 372 -7.20 17.23 -11.80
CA ALA A 372 -6.09 18.12 -12.16
C ALA A 372 -5.23 17.53 -13.30
N ASP A 373 -5.85 17.25 -14.44
CA ASP A 373 -5.26 16.47 -15.53
C ASP A 373 -4.05 17.13 -16.22
N ALA A 374 -4.04 18.47 -16.28
CA ALA A 374 -2.93 19.23 -16.86
C ALA A 374 -1.63 19.07 -16.05
N GLY A 375 -1.72 19.04 -14.72
CA GLY A 375 -0.53 18.90 -13.86
C GLY A 375 0.14 17.54 -13.95
N VAL A 376 -0.62 16.50 -14.31
CA VAL A 376 -0.08 15.13 -14.48
C VAL A 376 0.82 15.03 -15.71
N ASN A 377 0.42 15.63 -16.84
CA ASN A 377 1.20 15.59 -18.08
C ASN A 377 2.58 16.23 -17.90
N THR A 378 2.63 17.45 -17.36
CA THR A 378 3.91 18.15 -17.14
C THR A 378 4.85 17.38 -16.21
N ARG A 379 4.33 16.68 -15.19
CA ARG A 379 5.15 15.85 -14.29
C ARG A 379 5.69 14.60 -14.99
N ILE A 380 4.91 13.99 -15.89
CA ILE A 380 5.36 12.86 -16.71
C ILE A 380 6.43 13.31 -17.69
N ASP A 381 6.23 14.43 -18.38
CA ASP A 381 7.22 15.00 -19.32
C ASP A 381 8.54 15.29 -18.60
N ALA A 382 8.47 16.03 -17.48
CA ALA A 382 9.64 16.33 -16.65
C ALA A 382 10.35 15.05 -16.15
N PHE A 383 9.60 14.02 -15.78
CA PHE A 383 10.18 12.75 -15.34
C PHE A 383 10.98 12.06 -16.45
N LEU A 384 10.42 11.98 -17.66
CA LEU A 384 11.10 11.38 -18.81
C LEU A 384 12.36 12.17 -19.19
N ASP A 385 12.30 13.50 -19.16
CA ASP A 385 13.46 14.38 -19.39
C ASP A 385 14.55 14.17 -18.34
N ILE A 386 14.17 14.03 -17.06
CA ILE A 386 15.12 13.72 -15.97
C ILE A 386 15.81 12.37 -16.22
N ILE A 387 15.09 11.34 -16.68
CA ILE A 387 15.71 10.05 -17.02
C ILE A 387 16.74 10.23 -18.14
N HIS A 388 16.39 10.91 -19.23
CA HIS A 388 17.31 11.14 -20.34
C HIS A 388 18.57 11.88 -19.91
N ASN A 389 18.43 12.88 -19.04
CA ASN A 389 19.58 13.62 -18.51
C ASN A 389 20.40 12.77 -17.53
N TYR A 390 19.76 11.98 -16.68
CA TYR A 390 20.42 11.06 -15.76
C TYR A 390 21.29 10.04 -16.51
N LEU A 391 20.77 9.45 -17.59
CA LEU A 391 21.51 8.49 -18.43
C LEU A 391 22.74 9.10 -19.11
N LYS A 392 22.70 10.40 -19.46
CA LYS A 392 23.86 11.12 -20.01
C LYS A 392 24.93 11.33 -18.94
N VAL A 393 24.54 11.79 -17.76
CA VAL A 393 25.46 12.13 -16.66
C VAL A 393 26.04 10.89 -15.98
N GLN A 394 25.30 9.79 -15.89
CA GLN A 394 25.78 8.55 -15.27
C GLN A 394 27.00 7.96 -15.99
N LYS A 395 27.18 8.26 -17.29
CA LYS A 395 28.38 7.89 -18.06
C LYS A 395 29.62 8.70 -17.66
N GLU A 396 29.43 9.91 -17.12
CA GLU A 396 30.51 10.84 -16.76
C GLU A 396 30.86 10.78 -15.27
N ILE A 397 29.86 10.53 -14.42
CA ILE A 397 30.02 10.43 -12.97
C ILE A 397 29.86 8.96 -12.58
N GLY A 398 30.94 8.19 -12.73
CA GLY A 398 31.02 6.86 -12.14
C GLY A 398 30.57 6.95 -10.67
N ALA A 399 29.58 6.12 -10.30
CA ALA A 399 28.81 6.27 -9.07
C ALA A 399 29.69 6.46 -7.83
N ARG A 400 29.98 7.72 -7.47
CA ARG A 400 30.55 8.08 -6.16
C ARG A 400 29.45 7.90 -5.14
N ALA A 401 29.25 6.65 -4.71
CA ALA A 401 28.57 6.41 -3.45
C ALA A 401 29.39 7.12 -2.37
N ILE A 402 28.79 8.12 -1.72
CA ILE A 402 29.33 8.65 -0.47
C ILE A 402 29.26 7.47 0.51
N LYS A 403 30.37 6.76 0.69
CA LYS A 403 30.50 5.77 1.76
C LYS A 403 30.64 6.57 3.03
N THR A 404 29.72 6.36 3.97
CA THR A 404 29.84 6.91 5.30
C THR A 404 30.32 5.80 6.22
N ASP A 405 31.23 6.13 7.14
CA ASP A 405 31.76 5.19 8.14
C ASP A 405 30.79 5.01 9.33
N PHE A 406 29.55 5.47 9.19
CA PHE A 406 28.55 5.42 10.25
C PHE A 406 28.05 3.99 10.47
N VAL A 407 28.19 3.52 11.71
CA VAL A 407 27.61 2.27 12.19
C VAL A 407 26.47 2.60 13.17
N PRO A 408 25.22 2.21 12.88
CA PRO A 408 24.11 2.42 13.79
C PRO A 408 24.25 1.52 15.01
N ALA A 409 23.87 2.06 16.18
CA ALA A 409 23.72 1.24 17.37
C ALA A 409 22.52 0.29 17.21
N VAL A 410 22.58 -0.85 17.89
CA VAL A 410 21.52 -1.86 17.87
C VAL A 410 21.22 -2.36 19.28
N ALA A 411 19.96 -2.73 19.49
CA ALA A 411 19.51 -3.39 20.71
C ALA A 411 18.82 -4.70 20.33
N TYR A 412 19.28 -5.81 20.88
CA TYR A 412 18.71 -7.13 20.61
C TYR A 412 18.81 -8.02 21.85
N GLN A 413 18.07 -9.12 21.85
CA GLN A 413 18.09 -10.11 22.91
C GLN A 413 19.10 -11.22 22.60
N ASP A 414 19.95 -11.56 23.57
CA ASP A 414 20.84 -12.73 23.53
C ASP A 414 20.62 -13.63 24.76
N ASN A 415 21.49 -14.65 24.93
CA ASN A 415 21.40 -15.62 26.04
C ASN A 415 21.56 -14.99 27.43
N THR A 416 22.07 -13.76 27.52
CA THR A 416 22.29 -13.01 28.76
C THR A 416 21.22 -11.94 29.03
N GLY A 417 20.29 -11.74 28.09
CA GLY A 417 19.22 -10.74 28.14
C GLY A 417 19.33 -9.73 27.00
N ILE A 418 18.72 -8.56 27.17
CA ILE A 418 18.80 -7.48 26.17
C ILE A 418 20.14 -6.77 26.28
N VAL A 419 20.84 -6.65 25.15
CA VAL A 419 22.16 -6.02 25.03
C VAL A 419 22.07 -4.84 24.06
N PHE A 420 22.69 -3.74 24.45
CA PHE A 420 22.93 -2.58 23.59
C PHE A 420 24.33 -2.67 23.00
N VAL A 421 24.46 -2.46 21.69
CA VAL A 421 25.74 -2.33 21.01
C VAL A 421 25.84 -0.92 20.46
N GLY A 422 26.82 -0.16 20.94
CA GLY A 422 27.04 1.22 20.52
C GLY A 422 27.54 1.33 19.09
N SER A 423 27.52 2.56 18.57
CA SER A 423 28.09 2.87 17.25
C SER A 423 29.59 2.60 17.18
N ASP A 424 30.27 2.50 18.33
CA ASP A 424 31.68 2.12 18.46
C ASP A 424 31.89 0.60 18.62
N GLY A 425 30.83 -0.20 18.52
CA GLY A 425 30.87 -1.66 18.66
C GLY A 425 30.95 -2.16 20.11
N LYS A 426 31.01 -1.27 21.11
CA LYS A 426 31.04 -1.70 22.52
C LYS A 426 29.68 -2.20 22.98
N ARG A 427 29.70 -3.29 23.73
CA ARG A 427 28.51 -3.96 24.26
C ARG A 427 28.23 -3.49 25.69
N PHE A 428 26.98 -3.13 25.96
CA PHE A 428 26.50 -2.72 27.27
C PHE A 428 25.25 -3.54 27.63
N PRO A 429 25.20 -4.16 28.82
CA PRO A 429 23.95 -4.72 29.32
C PRO A 429 22.88 -3.63 29.46
N LEU A 430 21.60 -3.96 29.24
CA LEU A 430 20.50 -2.99 29.34
C LEU A 430 20.45 -2.26 30.70
N LYS A 431 20.86 -2.93 31.78
CA LYS A 431 20.87 -2.40 33.16
C LYS A 431 22.08 -1.48 33.47
N HIS A 432 22.97 -1.27 32.50
CA HIS A 432 24.16 -0.46 32.70
C HIS A 432 23.78 1.02 32.93
N PRO A 433 24.41 1.76 33.87
CA PRO A 433 24.01 3.13 34.21
C PRO A 433 24.03 4.14 33.05
N ARG A 434 24.89 3.90 32.04
CA ARG A 434 24.98 4.72 30.82
C ARG A 434 23.89 4.42 29.79
N VAL A 435 23.19 3.28 29.91
CA VAL A 435 22.10 2.92 29.00
C VAL A 435 20.82 3.55 29.53
N LYS A 436 20.23 4.44 28.74
CA LYS A 436 18.97 5.13 29.05
C LYS A 436 17.91 4.68 28.07
N MET A 437 16.76 4.27 28.59
CA MET A 437 15.62 3.89 27.77
C MET A 437 14.57 4.99 27.75
N ILE A 438 14.40 5.64 26.62
CA ILE A 438 13.38 6.66 26.38
C ILE A 438 12.07 5.95 26.08
N ILE A 439 11.02 6.33 26.79
CA ILE A 439 9.66 5.85 26.54
C ILE A 439 8.84 7.01 25.98
N PRO A 440 8.52 7.02 24.67
CA PRO A 440 7.68 8.06 24.08
C PRO A 440 6.35 8.18 24.81
N SER A 441 5.84 9.41 24.92
CA SER A 441 4.56 9.67 25.58
C SER A 441 3.40 9.02 24.82
N MET A 442 2.86 7.93 25.38
CA MET A 442 1.65 7.24 24.91
C MET A 442 0.45 7.45 25.84
N GLY A 443 0.58 8.36 26.80
CA GLY A 443 -0.36 8.64 27.89
C GLY A 443 0.45 9.08 29.10
N ASP A 444 0.10 10.17 29.77
CA ASP A 444 0.94 10.76 30.83
C ASP A 444 1.07 9.85 32.06
N LEU A 445 -0.06 9.32 32.55
CA LEU A 445 -0.12 8.40 33.69
C LEU A 445 0.49 7.04 33.34
N ALA A 446 0.05 6.43 32.24
CA ALA A 446 0.53 5.14 31.79
C ALA A 446 2.05 5.15 31.57
N ASN A 447 2.59 6.17 30.90
CA ASN A 447 4.03 6.27 30.62
C ASN A 447 4.86 6.34 31.91
N THR A 448 4.40 7.13 32.89
CA THR A 448 5.06 7.27 34.19
C THR A 448 5.06 5.94 34.96
N LEU A 449 3.93 5.23 34.98
CA LEU A 449 3.83 3.93 35.65
C LEU A 449 4.68 2.86 34.96
N PHE A 450 4.72 2.84 33.62
CA PHE A 450 5.62 1.95 32.88
C PHE A 450 7.09 2.22 33.20
N ALA A 451 7.51 3.48 33.30
CA ALA A 451 8.88 3.80 33.72
C ALA A 451 9.20 3.27 35.13
N ALA A 452 8.26 3.36 36.08
CA ALA A 452 8.42 2.78 37.41
C ALA A 452 8.58 1.25 37.37
N VAL A 453 7.83 0.56 36.50
CA VAL A 453 7.99 -0.89 36.27
C VAL A 453 9.39 -1.20 35.75
N PHE A 454 9.90 -0.42 34.79
CA PHE A 454 11.26 -0.61 34.28
C PHE A 454 12.34 -0.32 35.33
N HIS A 455 12.14 0.69 36.19
CA HIS A 455 13.04 0.96 37.32
C HIS A 455 13.10 -0.22 38.28
N LYS A 456 11.96 -0.87 38.57
CA LYS A 456 11.91 -2.10 39.38
C LYS A 456 12.74 -3.24 38.79
N LEU A 457 12.86 -3.30 37.47
CA LEU A 457 13.69 -4.28 36.75
C LEU A 457 15.18 -3.90 36.67
N GLY A 458 15.55 -2.73 37.19
CA GLY A 458 16.91 -2.18 37.16
C GLY A 458 17.26 -1.49 35.85
N ILE A 459 16.26 -1.09 35.05
CA ILE A 459 16.46 -0.40 33.78
C ILE A 459 16.26 1.10 34.02
N THR A 460 17.19 1.93 33.56
CA THR A 460 17.01 3.39 33.65
C THR A 460 16.08 3.88 32.55
N ALA A 461 14.78 3.88 32.85
CA ALA A 461 13.75 4.38 31.94
C ALA A 461 13.42 5.85 32.17
N ILE A 462 13.18 6.60 31.09
CA ILE A 462 12.84 8.01 31.10
C ILE A 462 11.45 8.15 30.45
N PRO A 463 10.39 8.38 31.26
CA PRO A 463 9.06 8.63 30.73
C PRO A 463 9.04 10.04 30.14
N MET A 464 8.83 10.12 28.83
CA MET A 464 8.74 11.41 28.15
C MET A 464 7.39 12.08 28.46
N GLN A 465 7.42 13.41 28.58
CA GLN A 465 6.24 14.22 28.83
C GLN A 465 5.30 14.26 27.62
N VAL A 466 4.07 14.72 27.85
CA VAL A 466 3.07 14.96 26.80
C VAL A 466 3.67 15.85 25.72
N ALA A 467 3.42 15.48 24.47
CA ALA A 467 3.98 16.16 23.32
C ALA A 467 3.51 17.61 23.23
N ASP A 468 4.47 18.53 23.14
CA ASP A 468 4.22 19.95 22.90
C ASP A 468 4.39 20.33 21.42
N THR A 469 4.18 21.61 21.11
CA THR A 469 4.31 22.16 19.75
C THR A 469 5.72 21.98 19.18
N GLU A 470 6.75 21.98 20.04
CA GLU A 470 8.13 21.77 19.62
C GLU A 470 8.37 20.32 19.18
N ILE A 471 7.90 19.34 19.95
CA ILE A 471 7.92 17.92 19.58
C ILE A 471 7.21 17.70 18.24
N LEU A 472 6.03 18.30 18.07
CA LEU A 472 5.30 18.22 16.80
C LEU A 472 6.10 18.84 15.66
N ARG A 473 6.73 20.00 15.87
CA ARG A 473 7.58 20.66 14.85
C ARG A 473 8.76 19.78 14.45
N LEU A 474 9.48 19.21 15.42
CA LEU A 474 10.63 18.33 15.19
C LEU A 474 10.22 17.07 14.42
N GLY A 475 9.14 16.41 14.86
CA GLY A 475 8.61 15.22 14.18
C GLY A 475 8.15 15.50 12.75
N ARG A 476 7.43 16.62 12.53
CA ARG A 476 7.01 17.04 11.17
C ARG A 476 8.19 17.38 10.27
N GLY A 477 9.27 17.90 10.83
CA GLY A 477 10.49 18.23 10.09
C GLY A 477 11.21 17.03 9.48
N VAL A 478 10.86 15.80 9.89
CA VAL A 478 11.51 14.56 9.42
C VAL A 478 10.53 13.53 8.87
N THR A 479 9.26 13.91 8.70
CA THR A 479 8.17 13.05 8.21
C THR A 479 7.44 13.72 7.06
N THR A 480 6.58 12.98 6.37
CA THR A 480 5.75 13.56 5.30
C THR A 480 4.49 14.21 5.84
N CYS A 481 4.26 14.15 7.16
CA CYS A 481 3.04 14.56 7.85
C CYS A 481 1.79 13.77 7.44
N LYS A 482 1.96 12.62 6.76
CA LYS A 482 0.88 11.73 6.32
C LYS A 482 0.75 10.49 7.20
N GLU A 483 1.78 10.24 8.01
CA GLU A 483 1.87 9.15 8.97
C GLU A 483 0.94 9.41 10.16
N CYS A 484 0.72 8.43 11.06
CA CYS A 484 -0.13 8.70 12.21
C CYS A 484 0.52 9.76 13.12
N LEU A 485 -0.30 10.60 13.74
CA LEU A 485 0.15 11.56 14.76
C LEU A 485 1.03 10.90 15.86
N PRO A 486 0.69 9.71 16.40
CA PRO A 486 1.57 9.00 17.34
C PRO A 486 3.00 8.78 16.82
N MET A 487 3.20 8.47 15.54
CA MET A 487 4.54 8.28 14.98
C MET A 487 5.34 9.59 14.99
N ILE A 488 4.69 10.67 14.54
CA ILE A 488 5.28 12.01 14.49
C ILE A 488 5.71 12.45 15.89
N VAL A 489 4.84 12.23 16.88
CA VAL A 489 5.11 12.52 18.29
C VAL A 489 6.26 11.68 18.83
N CYS A 490 6.29 10.37 18.57
CA CYS A 490 7.36 9.49 19.06
C CYS A 490 8.73 9.92 18.51
N ILE A 491 8.79 10.22 17.21
CA ILE A 491 10.02 10.68 16.57
C ILE A 491 10.42 12.07 17.08
N GLY A 492 9.48 13.01 17.16
CA GLY A 492 9.75 14.35 17.69
C GLY A 492 10.25 14.34 19.13
N THR A 493 9.70 13.44 19.96
CA THR A 493 10.11 13.24 21.34
C THR A 493 11.56 12.75 21.42
N MET A 494 11.91 11.77 20.59
CA MET A 494 13.27 11.25 20.49
C MET A 494 14.26 12.34 20.05
N LEU A 495 13.89 13.16 19.05
CA LEU A 495 14.72 14.27 18.57
C LEU A 495 14.89 15.36 19.64
N LYS A 496 13.81 15.74 20.33
CA LYS A 496 13.88 16.71 21.43
C LYS A 496 14.77 16.23 22.57
N TYR A 497 14.70 14.94 22.91
CA TYR A 497 15.59 14.37 23.92
C TYR A 497 17.07 14.47 23.50
N LEU A 498 17.39 14.20 22.24
CA LEU A 498 18.76 14.36 21.73
C LEU A 498 19.29 15.79 21.84
N GLU A 499 18.42 16.79 21.68
CA GLU A 499 18.79 18.21 21.79
C GLU A 499 18.92 18.67 23.26
N THR A 500 18.19 18.04 24.18
CA THR A 500 18.07 18.49 25.58
C THR A 500 18.83 17.63 26.59
N ARG A 501 19.37 16.48 26.17
CA ARG A 501 20.14 15.59 27.04
C ARG A 501 21.39 16.29 27.58
N LYS A 502 21.67 16.04 28.86
CA LYS A 502 22.81 16.66 29.56
C LYS A 502 24.13 15.94 29.28
N ASP A 503 24.07 14.62 29.11
CA ASP A 503 25.22 13.77 28.87
C ASP A 503 25.20 13.24 27.42
N PRO A 504 26.14 13.68 26.57
CA PRO A 504 26.23 13.22 25.19
C PRO A 504 26.71 11.77 25.05
N ASP A 505 27.35 11.21 26.09
CA ASP A 505 27.88 9.83 26.10
C ASP A 505 26.82 8.78 26.50
N GLU A 506 25.59 9.21 26.77
CA GLU A 506 24.45 8.31 27.01
C GLU A 506 24.23 7.38 25.82
N LYS A 507 24.00 6.10 26.15
CA LYS A 507 23.63 5.06 25.19
C LYS A 507 22.10 4.95 25.19
N LEU A 508 21.48 5.40 24.11
CA LEU A 508 20.03 5.63 24.07
C LEU A 508 19.31 4.46 23.43
N ILE A 509 18.28 3.97 24.11
CA ILE A 509 17.31 3.02 23.58
C ILE A 509 15.96 3.71 23.51
N VAL A 510 15.32 3.68 22.34
CA VAL A 510 13.93 4.10 22.20
C VAL A 510 13.05 2.86 22.29
N PHE A 511 12.21 2.79 23.32
CA PHE A 511 11.21 1.74 23.43
C PHE A 511 10.05 2.03 22.48
N GLN A 512 9.83 1.13 21.52
CA GLN A 512 8.78 1.29 20.52
C GLN A 512 7.91 0.02 20.45
N PRO A 513 6.67 0.06 20.96
CA PRO A 513 5.74 -1.05 20.75
C PRO A 513 5.54 -1.31 19.26
N ARG A 514 5.44 -2.60 18.91
CA ARG A 514 5.25 -3.10 17.55
C ARG A 514 4.00 -3.99 17.51
N ALA A 515 3.21 -3.85 16.47
CA ALA A 515 2.05 -4.71 16.20
C ALA A 515 1.96 -5.03 14.71
N ALA A 516 1.54 -6.24 14.36
CA ALA A 516 1.28 -6.64 12.98
C ALA A 516 -0.15 -6.24 12.55
N GLY A 517 -0.59 -6.74 11.39
CA GLY A 517 -1.95 -6.53 10.89
C GLY A 517 -2.05 -5.37 9.90
N TYR A 518 -3.13 -4.59 9.94
CA TYR A 518 -3.29 -3.42 9.07
C TYR A 518 -2.72 -2.12 9.68
N CYS A 519 -2.21 -2.17 10.90
CA CYS A 519 -1.79 -0.99 11.66
C CYS A 519 -0.40 -0.48 11.26
N ARG A 520 -0.26 0.85 11.13
CA ARG A 520 1.03 1.50 10.87
C ARG A 520 2.05 1.34 12.00
N LEU A 521 1.60 1.06 13.23
CA LEU A 521 2.45 0.90 14.41
C LEU A 521 3.60 -0.10 14.18
N GLY A 522 3.32 -1.21 13.48
CA GLY A 522 4.34 -2.21 13.18
C GLY A 522 5.52 -1.71 12.34
N GLN A 523 5.36 -0.60 11.63
CA GLN A 523 6.39 -0.02 10.77
C GLN A 523 7.10 1.19 11.40
N TYR A 524 6.74 1.62 12.61
CA TYR A 524 7.38 2.79 13.26
C TYR A 524 8.86 2.55 13.50
N HIS A 525 9.22 1.37 14.00
CA HIS A 525 10.62 1.00 14.23
C HIS A 525 11.44 1.03 12.95
N ALA A 526 10.89 0.54 11.83
CA ALA A 526 11.53 0.56 10.53
C ALA A 526 11.80 2.01 10.09
N TYR A 527 10.80 2.90 10.20
CA TYR A 527 10.97 4.32 9.92
C TYR A 527 12.04 4.97 10.79
N MET A 528 12.00 4.74 12.11
CA MET A 528 12.97 5.29 13.06
C MET A 528 14.39 4.83 12.74
N ASN A 529 14.58 3.54 12.44
CA ASN A 529 15.88 2.99 12.05
C ASN A 529 16.41 3.60 10.74
N MET A 530 15.55 3.84 9.75
CA MET A 530 15.95 4.54 8.53
C MET A 530 16.38 5.98 8.82
N MET A 531 15.64 6.67 9.68
CA MET A 531 15.91 8.07 10.05
C MET A 531 17.22 8.19 10.84
N ILE A 532 17.46 7.30 11.81
CA ILE A 532 18.72 7.21 12.57
C ILE A 532 19.91 7.05 11.63
N ARG A 533 19.79 6.17 10.62
CA ARG A 533 20.85 5.94 9.62
C ARG A 533 21.07 7.14 8.72
N GLU A 534 20.00 7.75 8.20
CA GLU A 534 20.08 8.91 7.32
C GLU A 534 20.70 10.13 8.00
N ARG A 535 20.43 10.31 9.30
CA ARG A 535 20.96 11.41 10.10
C ARG A 535 22.25 11.06 10.85
N GLU A 536 22.75 9.84 10.70
CA GLU A 536 23.96 9.35 11.37
C GLU A 536 23.93 9.55 12.90
N ILE A 537 22.76 9.30 13.51
CA ILE A 537 22.57 9.48 14.95
C ILE A 537 23.33 8.38 15.71
N LYS A 538 24.46 8.76 16.31
CA LYS A 538 25.32 7.84 17.06
C LYS A 538 24.66 7.38 18.36
N ASP A 539 24.94 6.12 18.72
CA ASP A 539 24.57 5.53 20.02
C ASP A 539 23.08 5.59 20.35
N MET A 540 22.23 5.52 19.32
CA MET A 540 20.79 5.41 19.44
C MET A 540 20.29 4.13 18.77
N ALA A 541 19.62 3.28 19.54
CA ALA A 541 19.01 2.05 19.07
C ALA A 541 17.49 2.07 19.31
N VAL A 542 16.73 1.39 18.44
CA VAL A 542 15.30 1.17 18.65
C VAL A 542 15.11 -0.24 19.20
N LEU A 543 14.49 -0.36 20.37
CA LEU A 543 14.07 -1.63 20.93
C LEU A 543 12.57 -1.80 20.68
N ALA A 544 12.25 -2.66 19.71
CA ALA A 544 10.88 -2.93 19.31
C ALA A 544 10.42 -4.29 19.84
N LEU A 545 9.37 -4.31 20.65
CA LEU A 545 8.73 -5.53 21.13
C LEU A 545 7.37 -5.71 20.48
N ALA A 546 7.05 -6.95 20.07
CA ALA A 546 5.81 -7.26 19.36
C ALA A 546 4.70 -7.80 20.27
N ASN A 547 3.44 -7.56 19.87
CA ASN A 547 2.25 -8.16 20.48
C ASN A 547 2.25 -9.71 20.40
N GLU A 548 2.78 -10.30 19.32
CA GLU A 548 2.82 -11.77 19.17
C GLU A 548 3.72 -12.43 20.21
N GLU A 549 4.78 -11.74 20.61
CA GLU A 549 5.67 -12.13 21.69
C GLU A 549 5.12 -11.69 23.06
N ARG A 550 3.86 -11.20 23.10
CA ARG A 550 3.18 -10.66 24.29
C ARG A 550 3.97 -9.55 24.99
N TYR A 551 4.82 -8.84 24.23
CA TYR A 551 5.80 -7.90 24.75
C TYR A 551 6.70 -8.51 25.86
N SER A 552 6.87 -9.83 25.86
CA SER A 552 7.55 -10.60 26.91
C SER A 552 9.08 -10.53 26.87
N GLY A 553 9.67 -9.69 26.01
CA GLY A 553 11.12 -9.51 25.90
C GLY A 553 11.82 -9.12 27.21
N PHE A 554 11.07 -8.65 28.22
CA PHE A 554 11.55 -8.34 29.56
C PHE A 554 11.20 -9.39 30.63
N GLY A 555 10.63 -10.53 30.23
CA GLY A 555 10.24 -11.64 31.10
C GLY A 555 8.86 -11.50 31.75
N PRO A 556 8.41 -12.55 32.48
CA PRO A 556 7.06 -12.60 33.06
C PRO A 556 6.83 -11.55 34.15
N THR A 557 7.88 -11.16 34.89
CA THR A 557 7.80 -10.11 35.91
C THR A 557 7.41 -8.76 35.31
N PHE A 558 7.97 -8.42 34.14
CA PHE A 558 7.55 -7.23 33.39
C PHE A 558 6.11 -7.35 32.91
N ALA A 559 5.73 -8.49 32.34
CA ALA A 559 4.38 -8.68 31.82
C ALA A 559 3.29 -8.49 32.89
N PHE A 560 3.52 -9.03 34.10
CA PHE A 560 2.60 -8.89 35.23
C PHE A 560 2.50 -7.42 35.68
N HIS A 561 3.63 -6.78 36.01
CA HIS A 561 3.62 -5.40 36.50
C HIS A 561 3.25 -4.37 35.42
N GLY A 562 3.54 -4.64 34.15
CA GLY A 562 3.10 -3.83 33.03
C GLY A 562 1.58 -3.85 32.86
N TRP A 563 0.94 -5.00 33.07
CA TRP A 563 -0.51 -5.10 33.11
C TRP A 563 -1.11 -4.31 34.28
N GLU A 564 -0.53 -4.44 35.48
CA GLU A 564 -0.92 -3.62 36.64
C GLU A 564 -0.78 -2.13 36.34
N ALA A 565 0.31 -1.71 35.71
CA ALA A 565 0.52 -0.32 35.31
C ALA A 565 -0.57 0.20 34.35
N ILE A 566 -0.99 -0.61 33.38
CA ILE A 566 -2.10 -0.26 32.47
C ILE A 566 -3.39 -0.07 33.26
N VAL A 567 -3.80 -1.08 34.05
CA VAL A 567 -5.07 -1.04 34.79
C VAL A 567 -5.10 0.11 35.80
N VAL A 568 -4.02 0.31 36.55
CA VAL A 568 -3.91 1.42 37.50
C VAL A 568 -3.96 2.76 36.78
N SER A 569 -3.27 2.89 35.64
CA SER A 569 -3.29 4.13 34.86
C SER A 569 -4.69 4.48 34.33
N ASP A 570 -5.44 3.48 33.88
CA ASP A 570 -6.81 3.61 33.35
C ASP A 570 -7.77 4.04 34.46
N VAL A 571 -7.75 3.36 35.61
CA VAL A 571 -8.56 3.72 36.78
C VAL A 571 -8.21 5.13 37.31
N MET A 572 -6.92 5.48 37.35
CA MET A 572 -6.50 6.82 37.75
C MET A 572 -6.99 7.89 36.77
N ASP A 573 -7.01 7.59 35.47
CA ASP A 573 -7.54 8.51 34.46
C ASP A 573 -9.05 8.68 34.60
N ASP A 574 -9.79 7.60 34.84
CA ASP A 574 -11.23 7.64 35.11
C ASP A 574 -11.54 8.50 36.36
N ILE A 575 -10.78 8.32 37.44
CA ILE A 575 -10.91 9.15 38.65
C ILE A 575 -10.62 10.61 38.32
N ARG A 576 -9.54 10.89 37.58
CA ARG A 576 -9.17 12.24 37.15
C ARG A 576 -10.25 12.91 36.30
N ASN A 577 -10.90 12.17 35.42
CA ASN A 577 -11.96 12.70 34.54
C ASN A 577 -13.31 12.86 35.25
N THR A 578 -13.48 12.22 36.42
CA THR A 578 -14.71 12.30 37.23
C THR A 578 -14.66 13.42 38.29
N MET A 579 -13.45 13.81 38.72
CA MET A 579 -13.21 14.97 39.60
C MET A 579 -13.21 16.27 38.81
#